data_AF-A0A1I0Y1X4-F1
#
_entry.id   AF-A0A1I0Y1X4-F1
#
_cell.length_a   1.000
_cell.length_b   1.000
_cell.length_c   1.000
_cell.angle_alpha   90.00
_cell.angle_beta   90.00
_cell.angle_gamma   90.00
#
_symmetry.space_group_name_H-M   'P 1'
#
loop_
_entity.id
_entity.type
_entity.pdbx_description
1 polymer ?
#
loop_
_entity_poly.entity_id
_entity_poly.type
_entity_poly.pdbx_seq_one_letter_code
_entity_poly.pdbx_strand_id
1 'polypeptide(L)'
;MTWLRGGPFLELSFIIKEPARIEDIFSELEKTTVKIEVHVTPELVQQYYKGYPYDEKASNSVMIHKATISLTVHTTRQRNALLLVEKISSELISFSMCFFGSAFDAPEWNQPGIMDEEVDEFVSLLISLHKEIKFSLGCLAYEEDIKGLFDTEEVYPSEKYVISNLNIKDNFQKFQAIIMKKTLLDALQVGHHYTTIDNSCLLRQSGRPLMNWITLTKPEIDKAWNSFDQRFSFSPNVNPSNWPSITVNDDHFISYALTDTSDSSLLDLEMKCLNTLKTLVKPNEYIYALDWQHESFWFNPHLSYGERSWTIPFYPDGDYYIFFPKDIRWCYFSHPWEQSVTLIGGDLIQAFSSNQPAIFGKVLRKCLK
;
A
#
# COMPACT_ATOMS: atom_id res chain seq x y z
N MET A 1 13.80 -27.10 -5.13
CA MET A 1 13.25 -26.20 -6.17
C MET A 1 13.86 -24.82 -5.94
N THR A 2 14.28 -24.12 -7.00
CA THR A 2 14.75 -22.72 -6.88
C THR A 2 13.52 -21.84 -6.68
N TRP A 3 13.43 -21.12 -5.57
CA TRP A 3 12.25 -20.32 -5.19
C TRP A 3 12.07 -19.06 -6.03
N LEU A 4 13.17 -18.54 -6.58
CA LEU A 4 13.21 -17.37 -7.42
C LEU A 4 14.19 -17.59 -8.57
N ARG A 5 13.82 -17.15 -9.78
CA ARG A 5 14.59 -17.30 -11.02
C ARG A 5 14.41 -16.06 -11.91
N GLY A 6 15.45 -15.77 -12.69
CA GLY A 6 15.45 -14.63 -13.62
C GLY A 6 15.65 -13.29 -12.90
N GLY A 7 15.18 -12.22 -13.54
CA GLY A 7 15.18 -10.85 -13.04
C GLY A 7 14.31 -9.98 -13.97
N PRO A 8 14.04 -8.71 -13.61
CA PRO A 8 14.63 -7.99 -12.48
C PRO A 8 14.02 -8.39 -11.12
N PHE A 9 14.60 -7.90 -10.02
CA PHE A 9 14.11 -8.04 -8.66
C PHE A 9 13.62 -6.72 -8.08
N LEU A 10 12.49 -6.78 -7.38
CA LEU A 10 12.10 -5.74 -6.43
C LEU A 10 12.59 -6.17 -5.05
N GLU A 11 13.34 -5.31 -4.37
CA GLU A 11 13.97 -5.60 -3.10
C GLU A 11 13.43 -4.68 -2.01
N LEU A 12 12.89 -5.30 -0.95
CA LEU A 12 12.51 -4.64 0.27
C LEU A 12 13.56 -4.97 1.32
N SER A 13 14.30 -3.95 1.76
CA SER A 13 15.46 -4.15 2.63
C SER A 13 15.38 -3.30 3.90
N PHE A 14 15.91 -3.81 5.01
CA PHE A 14 16.03 -3.05 6.27
C PHE A 14 17.25 -3.49 7.09
N ILE A 15 17.72 -2.61 7.96
CA ILE A 15 18.86 -2.89 8.86
C ILE A 15 18.46 -2.88 10.33
N ILE A 16 19.06 -3.80 11.08
CA ILE A 16 18.92 -3.93 12.53
C ILE A 16 20.31 -3.85 13.18
N LYS A 17 20.35 -3.30 14.39
CA LYS A 17 21.58 -3.22 15.19
C LYS A 17 21.90 -4.54 15.87
N GLU A 18 23.16 -4.90 15.89
CA GLU A 18 23.72 -5.96 16.74
C GLU A 18 23.74 -5.55 18.22
N PRO A 19 23.67 -6.50 19.17
CA PRO A 19 23.37 -7.92 18.96
C PRO A 19 21.87 -8.15 18.75
N ALA A 20 21.47 -8.68 17.59
CA ALA A 20 20.09 -9.11 17.34
C ALA A 20 20.04 -10.59 16.97
N ARG A 21 19.07 -11.32 17.53
CA ARG A 21 18.83 -12.71 17.15
C ARG A 21 18.01 -12.73 15.87
N ILE A 22 18.52 -13.38 14.84
CA ILE A 22 17.85 -13.39 13.52
C ILE A 22 16.51 -14.14 13.59
N GLU A 23 16.38 -15.09 14.53
CA GLU A 23 15.16 -15.86 14.78
C GLU A 23 14.03 -15.02 15.37
N ASP A 24 14.37 -14.00 16.17
CA ASP A 24 13.39 -13.06 16.69
C ASP A 24 12.76 -12.29 15.51
N ILE A 25 13.58 -11.91 14.53
CA ILE A 25 13.11 -11.22 13.32
C ILE A 25 12.18 -12.12 12.51
N PHE A 26 12.51 -13.40 12.34
CA PHE A 26 11.62 -14.35 11.65
C PHE A 26 10.25 -14.44 12.33
N SER A 27 10.24 -14.45 13.67
CA SER A 27 9.00 -14.46 14.45
C SER A 27 8.19 -13.17 14.30
N GLU A 28 8.85 -12.02 14.15
CA GLU A 28 8.16 -10.74 13.90
C GLU A 28 7.62 -10.61 12.46
N LEU A 29 8.30 -11.20 11.46
CA LEU A 29 7.81 -11.21 10.07
C LEU A 29 6.39 -11.81 9.97
N GLU A 30 6.12 -12.87 10.73
CA GLU A 30 4.83 -13.57 10.73
C GLU A 30 3.69 -12.78 11.40
N LYS A 31 4.02 -11.71 12.15
CA LYS A 31 3.02 -10.85 12.83
C LYS A 31 2.57 -9.66 12.00
N THR A 32 3.20 -9.42 10.86
CA THR A 32 2.86 -8.29 10.00
C THR A 32 1.44 -8.41 9.45
N THR A 33 0.86 -7.28 9.06
CA THR A 33 -0.50 -7.24 8.46
C THR A 33 -0.59 -7.99 7.15
N VAL A 34 0.55 -8.17 6.46
CA VAL A 34 0.67 -9.01 5.27
C VAL A 34 1.11 -10.39 5.75
N LYS A 35 0.37 -11.44 5.42
CA LYS A 35 0.77 -12.79 5.84
C LYS A 35 2.10 -13.18 5.17
N ILE A 36 3.11 -13.48 5.97
CA ILE A 36 4.42 -13.99 5.54
C ILE A 36 4.62 -15.35 6.18
N GLU A 37 5.00 -16.34 5.38
CA GLU A 37 5.41 -17.67 5.86
C GLU A 37 6.92 -17.80 5.69
N VAL A 38 7.63 -18.03 6.79
CA VAL A 38 9.09 -18.13 6.81
C VAL A 38 9.52 -19.59 6.79
N HIS A 39 10.16 -20.02 5.71
CA HIS A 39 10.59 -21.41 5.54
C HIS A 39 12.05 -21.58 5.98
N VAL A 40 12.28 -21.51 7.28
CA VAL A 40 13.61 -21.61 7.92
C VAL A 40 13.81 -22.95 8.61
N THR A 41 15.04 -23.49 8.57
CA THR A 41 15.44 -24.67 9.35
C THR A 41 16.49 -24.31 10.41
N PRO A 42 16.58 -25.05 11.52
CA PRO A 42 17.60 -24.81 12.55
C PRO A 42 19.03 -24.82 12.01
N GLU A 43 19.31 -25.65 11.00
CA GLU A 43 20.64 -25.76 10.39
C GLU A 43 21.04 -24.47 9.66
N LEU A 44 20.10 -23.78 9.01
CA LEU A 44 20.37 -22.49 8.35
C LEU A 44 20.74 -21.41 9.37
N VAL A 45 20.04 -21.37 10.50
CA VAL A 45 20.34 -20.45 11.60
C VAL A 45 21.73 -20.75 12.19
N GLN A 46 22.05 -22.02 12.42
CA GLN A 46 23.37 -22.43 12.88
C GLN A 46 24.48 -22.08 11.89
N GLN A 47 24.24 -22.25 10.59
CA GLN A 47 25.20 -21.88 9.54
C GLN A 47 25.47 -20.37 9.52
N TYR A 48 24.42 -19.54 9.68
CA TYR A 48 24.59 -18.10 9.81
C TYR A 48 25.53 -17.74 10.96
N TYR A 49 25.26 -18.27 12.16
CA TYR A 49 26.07 -17.97 13.34
C TYR A 49 27.48 -18.54 13.28
N LYS A 50 27.66 -19.71 12.66
CA LYS A 50 28.99 -20.29 12.41
C LYS A 50 29.82 -19.42 11.46
N GLY A 51 29.17 -18.88 10.43
CA GLY A 51 29.81 -18.15 9.35
C GLY A 51 30.80 -19.00 8.56
N TYR A 52 31.47 -18.38 7.60
CA TYR A 52 32.56 -18.96 6.82
C TYR A 52 33.61 -17.89 6.50
N PRO A 53 34.90 -18.24 6.38
CA PRO A 53 35.93 -17.26 6.03
C PRO A 53 35.74 -16.79 4.58
N TYR A 54 35.96 -15.50 4.33
CA TYR A 54 35.93 -14.93 2.98
C TYR A 54 36.98 -15.57 2.05
N ASP A 55 38.16 -15.85 2.60
CA ASP A 55 39.27 -16.54 1.98
C ASP A 55 39.72 -17.69 2.90
N GLU A 56 39.38 -18.92 2.53
CA GLU A 56 39.72 -20.13 3.26
C GLU A 56 41.24 -20.36 3.40
N LYS A 57 42.06 -19.70 2.58
CA LYS A 57 43.53 -19.84 2.60
C LYS A 57 44.20 -18.85 3.53
N ALA A 58 43.50 -17.82 3.98
CA ALA A 58 44.03 -16.79 4.87
C ALA A 58 43.58 -17.02 6.31
N SER A 59 44.52 -17.23 7.24
CA SER A 59 44.21 -17.51 8.65
C SER A 59 43.51 -16.36 9.38
N ASN A 60 43.60 -15.13 8.84
CA ASN A 60 43.01 -13.92 9.40
C ASN A 60 41.87 -13.39 8.50
N SER A 61 41.26 -14.27 7.70
CA SER A 61 40.18 -13.86 6.81
C SER A 61 38.96 -13.38 7.59
N VAL A 62 38.27 -12.38 7.04
CA VAL A 62 37.01 -11.89 7.62
C VAL A 62 35.96 -13.00 7.55
N MET A 63 35.22 -13.19 8.64
CA MET A 63 34.13 -14.15 8.70
C MET A 63 32.86 -13.54 8.07
N ILE A 64 32.32 -14.23 7.08
CA ILE A 64 31.06 -13.89 6.42
C ILE A 64 29.93 -14.64 7.14
N HIS A 65 28.91 -13.88 7.55
CA HIS A 65 27.69 -14.41 8.14
C HIS A 65 26.52 -14.10 7.21
N LYS A 66 26.05 -15.14 6.50
CA LYS A 66 24.99 -15.02 5.50
C LYS A 66 24.04 -16.21 5.58
N ALA A 67 22.75 -15.93 5.43
CA ALA A 67 21.71 -16.93 5.21
C ALA A 67 20.77 -16.50 4.09
N THR A 68 20.22 -17.48 3.38
CA THR A 68 19.17 -17.28 2.39
C THR A 68 18.00 -18.15 2.78
N ILE A 69 16.86 -17.51 3.01
CA ILE A 69 15.66 -18.14 3.54
C ILE A 69 14.54 -17.96 2.52
N SER A 70 13.76 -19.00 2.32
CA SER A 70 12.61 -18.96 1.44
C SER A 70 11.41 -18.34 2.16
N LEU A 71 10.68 -17.46 1.46
CA LEU A 71 9.48 -16.82 2.00
C LEU A 71 8.29 -17.00 1.06
N THR A 72 7.11 -17.26 1.62
CA THR A 72 5.84 -17.09 0.92
C THR A 72 5.15 -15.85 1.45
N VAL A 73 4.93 -14.85 0.59
CA VAL A 73 4.32 -13.57 0.96
C VAL A 73 2.97 -13.44 0.26
N HIS A 74 1.92 -13.19 1.05
CA HIS A 74 0.55 -13.11 0.56
C HIS A 74 0.14 -11.64 0.39
N THR A 75 0.57 -11.01 -0.71
CA THR A 75 0.06 -9.69 -1.12
C THR A 75 -1.29 -9.87 -1.83
N THR A 76 -1.73 -8.96 -2.72
CA THR A 76 -2.89 -9.27 -3.61
C THR A 76 -2.71 -10.57 -4.39
N ARG A 77 -1.47 -10.95 -4.67
CA ARG A 77 -1.10 -12.25 -5.23
C ARG A 77 -0.14 -12.95 -4.28
N GLN A 78 -0.18 -14.28 -4.25
CA GLN A 78 0.80 -15.06 -3.50
C GLN A 78 2.14 -15.04 -4.23
N ARG A 79 3.21 -14.71 -3.52
CA ARG A 79 4.55 -14.53 -4.09
C ARG A 79 5.57 -15.38 -3.35
N ASN A 80 6.41 -16.07 -4.11
CA ASN A 80 7.64 -16.64 -3.58
C ASN A 80 8.71 -15.56 -3.58
N ALA A 81 9.46 -15.48 -2.48
CA ALA A 81 10.55 -14.53 -2.31
C ALA A 81 11.74 -15.21 -1.62
N LEU A 82 12.89 -14.54 -1.67
CA LEU A 82 14.08 -14.91 -0.91
C LEU A 82 14.35 -13.82 0.12
N LEU A 83 14.59 -14.20 1.37
CA LEU A 83 15.13 -13.33 2.41
C LEU A 83 16.63 -13.57 2.53
N LEU A 84 17.42 -12.58 2.16
CA LEU A 84 18.86 -12.54 2.38
C LEU A 84 19.12 -11.89 3.74
N VAL A 85 19.79 -12.62 4.63
CA VAL A 85 20.22 -12.13 5.94
C VAL A 85 21.74 -12.07 5.95
N GLU A 86 22.30 -10.88 6.10
CA GLU A 86 23.73 -10.63 5.93
C GLU A 86 24.24 -9.73 7.05
N LYS A 87 25.31 -10.16 7.73
CA LYS A 87 26.06 -9.25 8.59
C LYS A 87 26.88 -8.31 7.71
N ILE A 88 26.61 -7.01 7.78
CA ILE A 88 27.23 -6.01 6.90
C ILE A 88 28.33 -5.19 7.59
N SER A 89 28.32 -5.12 8.92
CA SER A 89 29.39 -4.55 9.75
C SER A 89 29.41 -5.19 11.13
N SER A 90 30.29 -4.75 12.03
CA SER A 90 30.24 -5.19 13.43
C SER A 90 28.96 -4.76 14.15
N GLU A 91 28.28 -3.70 13.67
CA GLU A 91 27.09 -3.12 14.30
C GLU A 91 25.77 -3.45 13.60
N LEU A 92 25.78 -3.87 12.34
CA LEU A 92 24.56 -3.96 11.53
C LEU A 92 24.38 -5.32 10.84
N ILE A 93 23.13 -5.77 10.84
CA ILE A 93 22.62 -6.88 10.03
C ILE A 93 21.61 -6.33 9.02
N SER A 94 21.78 -6.70 7.75
CA SER A 94 20.83 -6.42 6.66
C SER A 94 19.89 -7.59 6.46
N PHE A 95 18.62 -7.27 6.23
CA PHE A 95 17.58 -8.18 5.80
C PHE A 95 17.02 -7.66 4.47
N SER A 96 17.08 -8.47 3.41
CA SER A 96 16.64 -8.08 2.06
C SER A 96 15.69 -9.13 1.50
N MET A 97 14.43 -8.77 1.32
CA MET A 97 13.40 -9.60 0.68
C MET A 97 13.40 -9.33 -0.82
N CYS A 98 13.82 -10.30 -1.61
CA CYS A 98 13.85 -10.23 -3.08
C CYS A 98 12.61 -10.88 -3.68
N PHE A 99 11.86 -10.11 -4.48
CA PHE A 99 10.70 -10.53 -5.24
C PHE A 99 10.98 -10.47 -6.74
N PHE A 100 10.30 -11.28 -7.55
CA PHE A 100 10.39 -11.16 -9.01
C PHE A 100 9.75 -9.84 -9.45
N GLY A 101 10.57 -8.89 -9.90
CA GLY A 101 10.21 -7.49 -10.16
C GLY A 101 9.88 -7.17 -11.61
N SER A 102 9.79 -8.17 -12.50
CA SER A 102 9.28 -7.95 -13.86
C SER A 102 7.84 -7.44 -13.83
N ALA A 103 7.46 -6.52 -14.71
CA ALA A 103 6.05 -6.11 -14.87
C ALA A 103 5.15 -7.25 -15.40
N PHE A 104 5.75 -8.29 -15.97
CA PHE A 104 5.06 -9.45 -16.54
C PHE A 104 5.28 -10.68 -15.68
N ASP A 105 4.26 -11.52 -15.59
CA ASP A 105 4.35 -12.85 -14.98
C ASP A 105 5.32 -13.74 -15.76
N ALA A 106 5.97 -14.67 -15.06
CA ALA A 106 6.75 -15.77 -15.62
C ALA A 106 6.10 -17.11 -15.23
N PRO A 107 5.06 -17.55 -15.96
CA PRO A 107 4.31 -18.77 -15.67
C PRO A 107 5.18 -20.04 -15.62
N GLU A 108 6.25 -20.08 -16.41
CA GLU A 108 7.22 -21.19 -16.45
C GLU A 108 7.93 -21.43 -15.11
N TRP A 109 7.97 -20.42 -14.25
CA TRP A 109 8.53 -20.48 -12.89
C TRP A 109 7.48 -20.27 -11.81
N ASN A 110 6.20 -20.14 -12.20
CA ASN A 110 5.10 -19.78 -11.30
C ASN A 110 5.41 -18.50 -10.49
N GLN A 111 5.96 -17.49 -11.17
CA GLN A 111 6.35 -16.22 -10.57
C GLN A 111 5.46 -15.10 -11.09
N PRO A 112 4.52 -14.57 -10.29
CA PRO A 112 3.80 -13.36 -10.67
C PRO A 112 4.77 -12.17 -10.74
N GLY A 113 4.66 -11.37 -11.79
CA GLY A 113 5.37 -10.08 -11.91
C GLY A 113 4.82 -9.04 -10.94
N ILE A 114 5.31 -7.81 -10.98
CA ILE A 114 4.83 -6.68 -10.17
C ILE A 114 4.39 -5.58 -11.11
N MET A 115 3.07 -5.40 -11.21
CA MET A 115 2.47 -4.31 -11.97
C MET A 115 2.69 -2.98 -11.23
N ASP A 116 2.72 -1.86 -11.96
CA ASP A 116 2.96 -0.54 -11.36
C ASP A 116 1.97 -0.22 -10.22
N GLU A 117 0.71 -0.64 -10.37
CA GLU A 117 -0.33 -0.49 -9.33
C GLU A 117 -0.13 -1.34 -8.07
N GLU A 118 0.73 -2.37 -8.12
CA GLU A 118 1.02 -3.25 -6.98
C GLU A 118 2.23 -2.75 -6.16
N VAL A 119 3.01 -1.79 -6.65
CA VAL A 119 4.20 -1.27 -5.95
C VAL A 119 3.83 -0.68 -4.58
N ASP A 120 2.67 -0.04 -4.47
CA ASP A 120 2.18 0.53 -3.21
C ASP A 120 1.89 -0.55 -2.14
N GLU A 121 1.63 -1.80 -2.53
CA GLU A 121 1.49 -2.90 -1.59
C GLU A 121 2.84 -3.25 -0.93
N PHE A 122 3.95 -3.11 -1.65
CA PHE A 122 5.29 -3.32 -1.10
C PHE A 122 5.74 -2.16 -0.22
N VAL A 123 5.32 -0.93 -0.53
CA VAL A 123 5.49 0.20 0.40
C VAL A 123 4.69 -0.06 1.68
N SER A 124 3.46 -0.56 1.56
CA SER A 124 2.63 -0.92 2.72
C SER A 124 3.24 -2.05 3.55
N LEU A 125 3.84 -3.05 2.89
CA LEU A 125 4.60 -4.11 3.53
C LEU A 125 5.81 -3.55 4.30
N LEU A 126 6.58 -2.63 3.71
CA LEU A 126 7.72 -1.98 4.36
C LEU A 126 7.30 -1.22 5.64
N ILE A 127 6.15 -0.55 5.59
CA ILE A 127 5.56 0.14 6.76
C ILE A 127 5.13 -0.87 7.83
N SER A 128 4.48 -1.97 7.42
CA SER A 128 4.06 -3.03 8.32
C SER A 128 5.25 -3.65 9.05
N LEU A 129 6.31 -3.95 8.31
CA LEU A 129 7.58 -4.44 8.85
C LEU A 129 8.20 -3.43 9.82
N HIS A 130 8.20 -2.14 9.49
CA HIS A 130 8.71 -1.11 10.40
C HIS A 130 7.93 -1.08 11.73
N LYS A 131 6.60 -1.25 11.71
CA LYS A 131 5.77 -1.22 12.92
C LYS A 131 6.07 -2.39 13.86
N GLU A 132 6.20 -3.59 13.31
CA GLU A 132 6.47 -4.80 14.10
C GLU A 132 7.94 -4.88 14.54
N ILE A 133 8.88 -4.67 13.62
CA ILE A 133 10.33 -4.90 13.84
C ILE A 133 11.03 -3.66 14.41
N LYS A 134 10.51 -2.45 14.14
CA LYS A 134 11.06 -1.15 14.61
C LYS A 134 12.52 -0.91 14.18
N PHE A 135 12.87 -1.36 12.98
CA PHE A 135 14.17 -1.10 12.37
C PHE A 135 14.42 0.41 12.21
N SER A 136 15.70 0.82 12.14
CA SER A 136 16.05 2.25 12.10
C SER A 136 16.07 2.84 10.68
N LEU A 137 16.28 2.00 9.68
CA LEU A 137 16.30 2.34 8.26
C LEU A 137 15.82 1.14 7.45
N GLY A 138 14.97 1.40 6.46
CA GLY A 138 14.49 0.43 5.48
C GLY A 138 14.18 1.11 4.16
N CYS A 139 14.19 0.36 3.06
CA CYS A 139 13.97 0.87 1.73
C CYS A 139 13.29 -0.14 0.80
N LEU A 140 12.82 0.35 -0.33
CA LEU A 140 12.25 -0.41 -1.43
C LEU A 140 12.88 0.08 -2.74
N ALA A 141 13.47 -0.80 -3.53
CA ALA A 141 14.07 -0.45 -4.82
C ALA A 141 14.06 -1.64 -5.80
N TYR A 142 14.25 -1.34 -7.08
CA TYR A 142 14.48 -2.36 -8.11
C TYR A 142 15.98 -2.54 -8.31
N GLU A 143 16.46 -3.78 -8.30
CA GLU A 143 17.88 -4.14 -8.51
C GLU A 143 18.85 -3.39 -7.59
N GLU A 144 18.38 -2.99 -6.41
CA GLU A 144 19.17 -2.25 -5.42
C GLU A 144 18.63 -2.56 -4.03
N ASP A 145 19.52 -2.58 -3.04
CA ASP A 145 19.17 -2.86 -1.66
C ASP A 145 19.68 -1.77 -0.70
N ILE A 146 19.47 -1.96 0.60
CA ILE A 146 19.81 -0.96 1.61
C ILE A 146 21.31 -0.62 1.65
N LYS A 147 22.18 -1.52 1.19
CA LYS A 147 23.64 -1.30 1.10
C LYS A 147 23.97 -0.19 0.11
N GLY A 148 23.14 0.03 -0.92
CA GLY A 148 23.27 1.15 -1.85
C GLY A 148 23.19 2.54 -1.20
N LEU A 149 22.74 2.64 0.06
CA LEU A 149 22.73 3.89 0.84
C LEU A 149 24.07 4.22 1.52
N PHE A 150 25.09 3.35 1.47
CA PHE A 150 26.39 3.59 2.12
C PHE A 150 27.48 4.08 1.15
N ASP A 151 27.17 4.21 -0.14
CA ASP A 151 28.06 4.76 -1.18
C ASP A 151 29.49 4.18 -1.14
N THR A 152 29.57 2.85 -1.06
CA THR A 152 30.82 2.10 -0.96
C THR A 152 30.72 0.80 -1.76
N GLU A 153 31.83 0.38 -2.34
CA GLU A 153 31.97 -0.92 -3.02
C GLU A 153 32.77 -1.93 -2.18
N GLU A 154 33.01 -1.64 -0.90
CA GLU A 154 33.76 -2.54 -0.03
C GLU A 154 32.99 -3.86 0.19
N VAL A 155 33.74 -4.96 0.23
CA VAL A 155 33.20 -6.27 0.60
C VAL A 155 32.76 -6.23 2.06
N TYR A 156 31.56 -6.76 2.33
CA TYR A 156 31.03 -6.86 3.69
C TYR A 156 31.36 -8.22 4.35
N PRO A 157 31.46 -8.28 5.68
CA PRO A 157 31.25 -7.17 6.62
C PRO A 157 32.43 -6.16 6.63
N SER A 158 32.10 -4.86 6.63
CA SER A 158 33.06 -3.75 6.71
C SER A 158 32.49 -2.60 7.54
N GLU A 159 33.36 -1.88 8.25
CA GLU A 159 33.00 -0.66 9.00
C GLU A 159 32.67 0.54 8.11
N LYS A 160 32.70 0.38 6.78
CA LYS A 160 32.03 1.32 5.88
C LYS A 160 30.52 1.25 6.00
N TYR A 161 29.97 0.09 6.34
CA TYR A 161 28.53 -0.12 6.52
C TYR A 161 28.08 0.18 7.95
N VAL A 162 28.21 1.44 8.39
CA VAL A 162 27.72 1.94 9.68
C VAL A 162 26.85 3.17 9.48
N ILE A 163 25.86 3.41 10.35
CA ILE A 163 24.84 4.46 10.17
C ILE A 163 25.45 5.85 9.92
N SER A 164 26.60 6.16 10.53
CA SER A 164 27.29 7.44 10.34
C SER A 164 27.82 7.67 8.92
N ASN A 165 27.91 6.63 8.09
CA ASN A 165 28.42 6.69 6.73
C ASN A 165 27.30 6.68 5.66
N LEU A 166 26.03 6.78 6.06
CA LEU A 166 24.91 6.84 5.11
C LEU A 166 25.01 8.06 4.19
N ASN A 167 24.91 7.84 2.89
CA ASN A 167 24.75 8.86 1.86
C ASN A 167 23.41 8.68 1.14
N ILE A 168 22.37 9.33 1.68
CA ILE A 168 21.00 9.24 1.13
C ILE A 168 20.76 10.26 0.03
N LYS A 169 21.34 11.47 0.17
CA LYS A 169 21.05 12.60 -0.72
C LYS A 169 21.36 12.25 -2.18
N ASP A 170 22.47 11.57 -2.41
CA ASP A 170 22.92 11.25 -3.77
C ASP A 170 22.26 9.98 -4.32
N ASN A 171 21.84 9.07 -3.43
CA ASN A 171 21.30 7.75 -3.79
C ASN A 171 19.77 7.63 -3.74
N PHE A 172 19.05 8.60 -3.18
CA PHE A 172 17.59 8.53 -2.98
C PHE A 172 16.82 8.19 -4.25
N GLN A 173 17.26 8.71 -5.39
CA GLN A 173 16.70 8.49 -6.72
C GLN A 173 16.83 7.04 -7.25
N LYS A 174 17.51 6.14 -6.53
CA LYS A 174 17.48 4.70 -6.80
C LYS A 174 16.35 3.97 -6.07
N PHE A 175 15.73 4.61 -5.06
CA PHE A 175 14.78 3.97 -4.15
C PHE A 175 13.37 4.48 -4.36
N GLN A 176 12.42 3.56 -4.52
CA GLN A 176 10.99 3.85 -4.59
C GLN A 176 10.48 4.44 -3.26
N ALA A 177 10.99 3.91 -2.15
CA ALA A 177 10.66 4.36 -0.81
C ALA A 177 11.83 4.16 0.16
N ILE A 178 11.95 5.04 1.15
CA ILE A 178 12.86 4.90 2.29
C ILE A 178 12.10 5.25 3.58
N ILE A 179 12.11 4.36 4.57
CA ILE A 179 11.63 4.62 5.93
C ILE A 179 12.83 4.76 6.85
N MET A 180 12.85 5.81 7.67
CA MET A 180 13.87 5.99 8.68
C MET A 180 13.39 6.78 9.88
N LYS A 181 14.04 6.60 11.03
CA LYS A 181 13.76 7.41 12.22
C LYS A 181 13.95 8.90 11.94
N LYS A 182 13.06 9.73 12.50
CA LYS A 182 13.13 11.20 12.32
C LYS A 182 14.47 11.77 12.74
N THR A 183 15.03 11.29 13.85
CA THR A 183 16.37 11.71 14.33
C THR A 183 17.49 11.44 13.33
N LEU A 184 17.37 10.37 12.53
CA LEU A 184 18.35 10.04 11.49
C LEU A 184 18.16 10.95 10.27
N LEU A 185 16.90 11.21 9.88
CA LEU A 185 16.58 12.15 8.81
C LEU A 185 17.12 13.56 9.11
N ASP A 186 16.89 14.06 10.32
CA ASP A 186 17.33 15.39 10.77
C ASP A 186 18.87 15.51 10.73
N ALA A 187 19.58 14.44 11.14
CA ALA A 187 21.04 14.40 11.11
C ALA A 187 21.61 14.42 9.68
N LEU A 188 20.90 13.83 8.72
CA LEU A 188 21.32 13.74 7.31
C LEU A 188 20.91 14.97 6.48
N GLN A 189 20.14 15.91 7.05
CA GLN A 189 19.69 17.15 6.40
C GLN A 189 19.05 16.92 5.02
N VAL A 190 18.27 15.85 4.90
CA VAL A 190 17.63 15.45 3.64
C VAL A 190 16.46 16.40 3.34
N GLY A 191 16.59 17.24 2.31
CA GLY A 191 15.60 18.25 1.91
C GLY A 191 14.40 17.73 1.12
N HIS A 192 13.98 16.49 1.34
CA HIS A 192 12.86 15.86 0.62
C HIS A 192 11.56 15.90 1.42
N HIS A 193 10.42 15.96 0.72
CA HIS A 193 9.12 15.77 1.35
C HIS A 193 9.00 14.35 1.91
N TYR A 194 8.45 14.22 3.12
CA TYR A 194 8.24 12.94 3.79
C TYR A 194 6.86 12.88 4.43
N THR A 195 6.35 11.66 4.60
CA THR A 195 5.18 11.37 5.43
C THR A 195 5.64 10.89 6.81
N THR A 196 5.00 11.36 7.88
CA THR A 196 5.31 10.88 9.23
C THR A 196 4.62 9.54 9.48
N ILE A 197 5.37 8.56 9.99
CA ILE A 197 4.89 7.24 10.41
C ILE A 197 5.41 7.00 11.82
N ASP A 198 4.55 7.15 12.82
CA ASP A 198 4.92 7.13 14.23
C ASP A 198 6.05 8.13 14.54
N ASN A 199 7.24 7.64 14.94
CA ASN A 199 8.44 8.45 15.19
C ASN A 199 9.46 8.41 14.01
N SER A 200 9.00 7.96 12.85
CA SER A 200 9.80 7.77 11.64
C SER A 200 9.22 8.58 10.48
N CYS A 201 10.00 8.71 9.41
CA CYS A 201 9.69 9.44 8.20
C CYS A 201 9.77 8.47 7.02
N LEU A 202 8.77 8.51 6.15
CA LEU A 202 8.74 7.83 4.86
C LEU A 202 9.00 8.83 3.74
N LEU A 203 10.09 8.63 3.01
CA LEU A 203 10.47 9.35 1.79
C LEU A 203 10.06 8.50 0.59
N ARG A 204 9.56 9.10 -0.49
CA ARG A 204 9.19 8.40 -1.74
C ARG A 204 9.67 9.14 -2.98
N GLN A 205 10.24 8.42 -3.96
CA GLN A 205 10.71 9.00 -5.21
C GLN A 205 9.57 9.57 -6.06
N SER A 206 8.37 8.98 -5.99
CA SER A 206 7.21 9.42 -6.78
C SER A 206 6.55 10.70 -6.26
N GLY A 207 7.04 11.31 -5.17
CA GLY A 207 6.44 12.53 -4.61
C GLY A 207 4.97 12.40 -4.19
N ARG A 208 4.40 11.19 -4.20
CA ARG A 208 3.05 10.89 -3.74
C ARG A 208 3.15 10.31 -2.32
N PRO A 209 2.99 11.13 -1.27
CA PRO A 209 2.78 10.62 0.09
C PRO A 209 1.65 9.58 0.11
N LEU A 210 1.63 8.70 1.13
CA LEU A 210 0.44 7.87 1.42
C LEU A 210 -0.68 8.81 1.83
N MET A 211 -1.42 9.27 0.82
CA MET A 211 -2.58 10.11 0.97
C MET A 211 -3.79 9.22 0.83
N ASN A 212 -4.75 9.41 1.72
CA ASN A 212 -6.08 8.85 1.54
C ASN A 212 -6.70 9.25 0.20
N TRP A 213 -6.31 10.40 -0.39
CA TRP A 213 -6.76 10.87 -1.71
C TRP A 213 -5.57 11.14 -2.65
N ILE A 214 -5.55 10.48 -3.81
CA ILE A 214 -4.52 10.66 -4.84
C ILE A 214 -5.20 11.04 -6.15
N THR A 215 -4.81 12.16 -6.78
CA THR A 215 -5.40 12.61 -8.05
C THR A 215 -5.17 11.57 -9.15
N LEU A 216 -6.25 11.18 -9.82
CA LEU A 216 -6.21 10.31 -10.98
C LEU A 216 -5.52 11.04 -12.13
N THR A 217 -4.66 10.33 -12.85
CA THR A 217 -4.14 10.75 -14.14
C THR A 217 -5.25 10.69 -15.20
N LYS A 218 -5.07 11.38 -16.32
CA LYS A 218 -6.05 11.37 -17.41
C LYS A 218 -6.43 9.95 -17.90
N PRO A 219 -5.47 9.02 -18.12
CA PRO A 219 -5.82 7.64 -18.48
C PRO A 219 -6.64 6.91 -17.41
N GLU A 220 -6.36 7.15 -16.13
CA GLU A 220 -7.10 6.54 -15.03
C GLU A 220 -8.52 7.10 -14.91
N ILE A 221 -8.70 8.41 -15.13
CA ILE A 221 -10.00 9.07 -15.22
C ILE A 221 -10.82 8.46 -16.36
N ASP A 222 -10.23 8.36 -17.56
CA ASP A 222 -10.92 7.81 -18.73
C ASP A 222 -11.32 6.34 -18.49
N LYS A 223 -10.43 5.53 -17.89
CA LYS A 223 -10.73 4.15 -17.51
C LYS A 223 -11.89 4.08 -16.50
N ALA A 224 -11.88 4.91 -15.46
CA ALA A 224 -12.89 4.90 -14.42
C ALA A 224 -14.28 5.26 -14.98
N TRP A 225 -14.38 6.37 -15.72
CA TRP A 225 -15.63 6.82 -16.32
C TRP A 225 -16.15 5.85 -17.39
N ASN A 226 -15.28 5.30 -18.25
CA ASN A 226 -15.70 4.29 -19.23
C ASN A 226 -16.25 3.04 -18.55
N SER A 227 -15.61 2.58 -17.47
CA SER A 227 -16.05 1.39 -16.74
C SER A 227 -17.39 1.63 -16.03
N PHE A 228 -17.56 2.82 -15.44
CA PHE A 228 -18.81 3.24 -14.81
C PHE A 228 -19.95 3.36 -15.84
N ASP A 229 -19.72 4.07 -16.94
CA ASP A 229 -20.71 4.28 -17.99
C ASP A 229 -21.09 2.97 -18.70
N GLN A 230 -20.12 2.09 -18.95
CA GLN A 230 -20.39 0.77 -19.54
C GLN A 230 -21.37 -0.04 -18.69
N ARG A 231 -21.28 0.06 -17.36
CA ARG A 231 -22.14 -0.69 -16.44
C ARG A 231 -23.48 -0.01 -16.19
N PHE A 232 -23.47 1.31 -16.03
CA PHE A 232 -24.62 2.06 -15.52
C PHE A 232 -25.26 3.00 -16.54
N SER A 233 -24.73 3.10 -17.77
CA SER A 233 -25.22 3.98 -18.83
C SER A 233 -25.52 5.38 -18.31
N PHE A 234 -24.49 6.02 -17.77
CA PHE A 234 -24.61 7.25 -17.00
C PHE A 234 -25.00 8.42 -17.91
N SER A 235 -26.13 9.04 -17.61
CA SER A 235 -26.69 10.16 -18.37
C SER A 235 -27.05 11.30 -17.41
N PRO A 236 -26.09 12.19 -17.11
CA PRO A 236 -26.29 13.29 -16.16
C PRO A 236 -27.42 14.22 -16.64
N ASN A 237 -28.36 14.54 -15.75
CA ASN A 237 -29.52 15.33 -16.11
C ASN A 237 -30.15 16.06 -14.90
N VAL A 238 -30.49 17.34 -15.10
CA VAL A 238 -31.16 18.17 -14.09
C VAL A 238 -32.68 17.97 -14.07
N ASN A 239 -33.27 17.47 -15.16
CA ASN A 239 -34.71 17.34 -15.31
C ASN A 239 -35.21 16.08 -14.59
N PRO A 240 -36.20 16.20 -13.66
CA PRO A 240 -36.76 15.07 -12.94
C PRO A 240 -37.29 13.92 -13.80
N SER A 241 -37.70 14.18 -15.05
CA SER A 241 -38.16 13.12 -15.95
C SER A 241 -37.06 12.13 -16.37
N ASN A 242 -35.79 12.48 -16.17
CA ASN A 242 -34.62 11.69 -16.57
C ASN A 242 -33.84 11.13 -15.38
N TRP A 243 -34.29 11.38 -14.15
CA TRP A 243 -33.72 10.74 -12.97
C TRP A 243 -33.95 9.23 -13.02
N PRO A 244 -33.00 8.41 -12.53
CA PRO A 244 -31.89 8.76 -11.64
C PRO A 244 -30.54 8.98 -12.34
N SER A 245 -30.53 9.28 -13.64
CA SER A 245 -29.29 9.45 -14.43
C SER A 245 -28.38 8.22 -14.56
N ILE A 246 -28.80 7.07 -14.04
CA ILE A 246 -28.15 5.77 -14.23
C ILE A 246 -29.20 4.69 -14.48
N THR A 247 -28.82 3.67 -15.23
CA THR A 247 -29.53 2.40 -15.35
C THR A 247 -28.93 1.41 -14.37
N VAL A 248 -29.76 0.81 -13.52
CA VAL A 248 -29.32 -0.22 -12.56
C VAL A 248 -29.98 -1.54 -12.93
N ASN A 249 -29.19 -2.43 -13.53
CA ASN A 249 -29.61 -3.80 -13.88
C ASN A 249 -29.27 -4.82 -12.78
N ASP A 250 -28.68 -4.37 -11.66
CA ASP A 250 -28.35 -5.20 -10.52
C ASP A 250 -29.61 -5.61 -9.73
N ASP A 251 -29.62 -6.86 -9.25
CA ASP A 251 -30.70 -7.40 -8.40
C ASP A 251 -30.67 -6.85 -6.96
N HIS A 252 -29.64 -6.05 -6.63
CA HIS A 252 -29.40 -5.46 -5.32
C HIS A 252 -29.07 -3.97 -5.43
N PHE A 253 -30.07 -3.11 -5.27
CA PHE A 253 -29.88 -1.67 -5.07
C PHE A 253 -30.97 -1.06 -4.18
N ILE A 254 -30.63 0.03 -3.49
CA ILE A 254 -31.58 0.89 -2.78
C ILE A 254 -31.20 2.35 -3.00
N SER A 255 -32.19 3.19 -3.30
CA SER A 255 -32.06 4.64 -3.37
C SER A 255 -32.80 5.30 -2.21
N TYR A 256 -32.10 6.15 -1.46
CA TYR A 256 -32.66 6.95 -0.37
C TYR A 256 -32.74 8.42 -0.79
N ALA A 257 -33.83 9.08 -0.42
CA ALA A 257 -33.88 10.55 -0.42
C ALA A 257 -33.03 11.10 0.73
N LEU A 258 -32.36 12.21 0.51
CA LEU A 258 -31.62 12.96 1.53
C LEU A 258 -32.56 14.02 2.13
N THR A 259 -32.64 14.10 3.45
CA THR A 259 -33.74 14.84 4.13
C THR A 259 -33.30 15.87 5.16
N ASP A 260 -32.06 15.84 5.64
CA ASP A 260 -31.52 16.74 6.67
C ASP A 260 -30.09 17.20 6.32
N THR A 261 -29.93 18.48 6.00
CA THR A 261 -28.63 19.08 5.63
C THR A 261 -27.99 19.85 6.78
N SER A 262 -28.39 19.59 8.03
CA SER A 262 -27.69 20.15 9.19
C SER A 262 -26.25 19.67 9.27
N ASP A 263 -25.35 20.50 9.79
CA ASP A 263 -23.93 20.16 9.95
C ASP A 263 -23.73 18.84 10.72
N SER A 264 -24.59 18.56 11.72
CA SER A 264 -24.57 17.31 12.47
C SER A 264 -24.90 16.09 11.61
N SER A 265 -25.86 16.21 10.70
CA SER A 265 -26.28 15.11 9.82
C SER A 265 -25.33 14.89 8.66
N LEU A 266 -24.70 15.95 8.16
CA LEU A 266 -23.60 15.86 7.21
C LEU A 266 -22.37 15.19 7.85
N LEU A 267 -22.03 15.55 9.10
CA LEU A 267 -20.94 14.89 9.82
C LEU A 267 -21.26 13.41 10.11
N ASP A 268 -22.50 13.08 10.50
CA ASP A 268 -22.95 11.69 10.67
C ASP A 268 -22.82 10.89 9.36
N LEU A 269 -23.22 11.48 8.23
CA LEU A 269 -23.07 10.88 6.91
C LEU A 269 -21.61 10.57 6.59
N GLU A 270 -20.73 11.57 6.69
CA GLU A 270 -19.30 11.42 6.41
C GLU A 270 -18.67 10.31 7.26
N MET A 271 -18.90 10.35 8.58
CA MET A 271 -18.37 9.35 9.50
C MET A 271 -18.88 7.94 9.19
N LYS A 272 -20.18 7.79 8.93
CA LYS A 272 -20.78 6.48 8.68
C LYS A 272 -20.42 5.92 7.32
N CYS A 273 -20.37 6.74 6.28
CA CYS A 273 -19.86 6.34 4.97
C CYS A 273 -18.41 5.87 5.08
N LEU A 274 -17.53 6.65 5.72
CA LEU A 274 -16.12 6.26 5.90
C LEU A 274 -15.98 4.94 6.67
N ASN A 275 -16.70 4.79 7.78
CA ASN A 275 -16.68 3.56 8.58
C ASN A 275 -17.20 2.36 7.79
N THR A 276 -18.29 2.53 7.04
CA THR A 276 -18.85 1.48 6.19
C THR A 276 -17.85 1.09 5.10
N LEU A 277 -17.23 2.04 4.41
CA LEU A 277 -16.24 1.74 3.37
C LEU A 277 -15.00 1.02 3.92
N LYS A 278 -14.54 1.34 5.14
CA LYS A 278 -13.46 0.59 5.81
C LYS A 278 -13.77 -0.89 5.99
N THR A 279 -15.05 -1.28 6.10
CA THR A 279 -15.43 -2.70 6.21
C THR A 279 -15.45 -3.43 4.87
N LEU A 280 -15.54 -2.70 3.75
CA LEU A 280 -15.70 -3.25 2.39
C LEU A 280 -14.41 -3.21 1.55
N VAL A 281 -13.48 -2.35 1.95
CA VAL A 281 -12.22 -2.07 1.26
C VAL A 281 -11.08 -2.65 2.08
N LYS A 282 -10.11 -3.33 1.46
CA LYS A 282 -8.93 -3.83 2.18
C LYS A 282 -8.03 -2.67 2.61
N PRO A 283 -7.22 -2.80 3.69
CA PRO A 283 -6.35 -1.71 4.17
C PRO A 283 -5.42 -1.09 3.13
N ASN A 284 -4.99 -1.85 2.13
CA ASN A 284 -4.11 -1.42 1.03
C ASN A 284 -4.86 -1.17 -0.30
N GLU A 285 -6.18 -1.31 -0.33
CA GLU A 285 -6.98 -1.16 -1.55
C GLU A 285 -7.41 0.30 -1.72
N TYR A 286 -7.21 0.84 -2.93
CA TYR A 286 -7.79 2.12 -3.36
C TYR A 286 -9.01 1.87 -4.24
N ILE A 287 -10.03 2.69 -4.03
CA ILE A 287 -11.25 2.75 -4.81
C ILE A 287 -11.29 4.04 -5.64
N TYR A 288 -12.11 4.07 -6.68
CA TYR A 288 -12.40 5.31 -7.38
C TYR A 288 -13.32 6.19 -6.54
N ALA A 289 -13.01 7.47 -6.49
CA ALA A 289 -13.88 8.54 -6.04
C ALA A 289 -13.97 9.57 -7.16
N LEU A 290 -15.10 9.60 -7.85
CA LEU A 290 -15.32 10.43 -9.02
C LEU A 290 -16.14 11.66 -8.67
N ASP A 291 -15.72 12.78 -9.24
CA ASP A 291 -16.40 14.06 -9.20
C ASP A 291 -16.75 14.46 -10.63
N TRP A 292 -18.04 14.64 -10.90
CA TRP A 292 -18.50 14.92 -12.26
C TRP A 292 -18.00 16.29 -12.74
N GLN A 293 -17.29 16.30 -13.87
CA GLN A 293 -16.62 17.48 -14.45
C GLN A 293 -15.43 18.05 -13.66
N HIS A 294 -15.03 17.43 -12.55
CA HIS A 294 -13.97 17.90 -11.68
C HIS A 294 -12.86 16.85 -11.47
N GLU A 295 -11.87 17.19 -10.63
CA GLU A 295 -10.78 16.28 -10.30
C GLU A 295 -11.32 15.04 -9.58
N SER A 296 -10.91 13.87 -10.06
CA SER A 296 -11.26 12.58 -9.48
C SER A 296 -10.05 11.93 -8.83
N PHE A 297 -10.29 10.99 -7.92
CA PHE A 297 -9.26 10.46 -7.05
C PHE A 297 -9.27 8.94 -6.93
N TRP A 298 -8.09 8.38 -6.72
CA TRP A 298 -7.96 7.17 -5.92
C TRP A 298 -8.20 7.55 -4.46
N PHE A 299 -9.08 6.79 -3.79
CA PHE A 299 -9.42 6.98 -2.40
C PHE A 299 -9.16 5.70 -1.60
N ASN A 300 -8.47 5.80 -0.46
CA ASN A 300 -8.31 4.70 0.50
C ASN A 300 -8.88 5.13 1.86
N PRO A 301 -9.99 4.51 2.33
CA PRO A 301 -10.66 4.91 3.56
C PRO A 301 -9.88 4.55 4.84
N HIS A 302 -8.87 3.67 4.78
CA HIS A 302 -8.07 3.25 5.93
C HIS A 302 -6.92 4.19 6.27
N LEU A 303 -6.50 5.03 5.31
CA LEU A 303 -5.44 5.99 5.53
C LEU A 303 -5.99 7.24 6.21
N SER A 304 -5.17 7.83 7.09
CA SER A 304 -5.47 9.11 7.72
C SER A 304 -5.70 10.19 6.66
N TYR A 305 -6.55 11.18 6.98
CA TYR A 305 -6.71 12.36 6.12
C TYR A 305 -5.35 12.99 5.84
N GLY A 306 -4.97 13.03 4.55
CA GLY A 306 -3.81 13.79 4.11
C GLY A 306 -4.04 15.30 4.27
N GLU A 307 -3.00 16.11 4.09
CA GLU A 307 -3.02 17.57 4.21
C GLU A 307 -3.81 18.29 3.08
N ARG A 308 -4.84 17.66 2.50
CA ARG A 308 -5.65 18.31 1.47
C ARG A 308 -6.68 19.24 2.09
N SER A 309 -6.79 20.43 1.51
CA SER A 309 -7.76 21.44 1.92
C SER A 309 -9.20 21.09 1.53
N TRP A 310 -9.41 20.15 0.60
CA TRP A 310 -10.73 19.71 0.17
C TRP A 310 -10.70 18.25 -0.33
N THR A 311 -11.81 17.53 -0.16
CA THR A 311 -12.03 16.13 -0.57
C THR A 311 -13.44 15.99 -1.15
N ILE A 312 -13.72 14.94 -1.94
CA ILE A 312 -15.08 14.68 -2.43
C ILE A 312 -15.97 14.25 -1.26
N PRO A 313 -17.04 14.98 -0.92
CA PRO A 313 -17.95 14.58 0.14
C PRO A 313 -18.89 13.46 -0.32
N PHE A 314 -19.52 12.76 0.62
CA PHE A 314 -20.55 11.77 0.30
C PHE A 314 -21.92 12.39 0.02
N TYR A 315 -22.14 13.62 0.50
CA TYR A 315 -23.32 14.41 0.20
C TYR A 315 -23.13 15.14 -1.14
N PRO A 316 -24.06 15.06 -2.10
CA PRO A 316 -23.92 15.75 -3.37
C PRO A 316 -24.21 17.26 -3.22
N ASP A 317 -23.22 18.11 -3.50
CA ASP A 317 -23.33 19.58 -3.42
C ASP A 317 -23.26 20.22 -4.81
N GLY A 318 -24.12 19.76 -5.71
CA GLY A 318 -24.23 20.26 -7.09
C GLY A 318 -23.68 19.32 -8.17
N ASP A 319 -22.75 18.43 -7.81
CA ASP A 319 -22.18 17.42 -8.70
C ASP A 319 -22.55 15.99 -8.31
N TYR A 320 -22.38 15.05 -9.25
CA TYR A 320 -22.48 13.63 -8.95
C TYR A 320 -21.18 13.17 -8.30
N TYR A 321 -21.29 12.55 -7.13
CA TYR A 321 -20.17 11.92 -6.45
C TYR A 321 -20.36 10.40 -6.45
N ILE A 322 -19.30 9.70 -6.86
CA ILE A 322 -19.39 8.28 -7.17
C ILE A 322 -18.22 7.56 -6.55
N PHE A 323 -18.49 6.54 -5.73
CA PHE A 323 -17.46 5.72 -5.11
C PHE A 323 -17.64 4.26 -5.49
N PHE A 324 -16.60 3.63 -6.03
CA PHE A 324 -16.62 2.20 -6.40
C PHE A 324 -15.21 1.60 -6.50
N PRO A 325 -15.02 0.32 -6.17
CA PRO A 325 -13.74 -0.38 -6.32
C PRO A 325 -13.41 -0.67 -7.79
N LYS A 326 -12.15 -0.99 -8.10
CA LYS A 326 -11.67 -1.22 -9.47
C LYS A 326 -12.44 -2.30 -10.23
N ASP A 327 -12.94 -3.31 -9.52
CA ASP A 327 -13.77 -4.42 -10.03
C ASP A 327 -15.28 -4.08 -10.07
N ILE A 328 -15.65 -2.88 -9.63
CA ILE A 328 -17.02 -2.35 -9.55
C ILE A 328 -17.96 -3.28 -8.75
N ARG A 329 -17.47 -4.10 -7.82
CA ARG A 329 -18.32 -5.06 -7.10
C ARG A 329 -19.47 -4.41 -6.30
N TRP A 330 -19.37 -3.12 -6.00
CA TRP A 330 -20.44 -2.28 -5.46
C TRP A 330 -20.28 -0.83 -5.94
N CYS A 331 -21.30 0.01 -5.74
CA CYS A 331 -21.25 1.44 -6.08
C CYS A 331 -22.09 2.29 -5.12
N TYR A 332 -21.51 3.37 -4.63
CA TYR A 332 -22.21 4.48 -3.98
C TYR A 332 -22.35 5.61 -4.98
N PHE A 333 -23.57 5.98 -5.33
CA PHE A 333 -23.86 7.01 -6.32
C PHE A 333 -24.75 8.10 -5.71
N SER A 334 -24.23 9.32 -5.58
CA SER A 334 -25.02 10.47 -5.14
C SER A 334 -25.54 11.28 -6.33
N HIS A 335 -26.79 11.73 -6.25
CA HIS A 335 -27.42 12.54 -7.27
C HIS A 335 -27.76 13.94 -6.70
N PRO A 336 -27.17 15.03 -7.23
CA PRO A 336 -27.35 16.37 -6.66
C PRO A 336 -28.78 16.90 -6.82
N TRP A 337 -29.38 16.75 -8.00
CA TRP A 337 -30.72 17.28 -8.24
C TRP A 337 -31.87 16.43 -7.70
N GLU A 338 -31.76 15.09 -7.74
CA GLU A 338 -32.72 14.20 -7.07
C GLU A 338 -32.57 14.26 -5.53
N GLN A 339 -31.45 14.83 -5.05
CA GLN A 339 -31.04 14.81 -3.64
C GLN A 339 -31.14 13.39 -3.07
N SER A 340 -30.49 12.46 -3.74
CA SER A 340 -30.57 11.04 -3.43
C SER A 340 -29.21 10.38 -3.39
N VAL A 341 -29.15 9.25 -2.69
CA VAL A 341 -28.02 8.32 -2.75
C VAL A 341 -28.55 6.97 -3.16
N THR A 342 -27.92 6.36 -4.15
CA THR A 342 -28.18 4.99 -4.59
C THR A 342 -27.01 4.12 -4.20
N LEU A 343 -27.29 3.11 -3.37
CA LEU A 343 -26.37 2.04 -3.00
C LEU A 343 -26.63 0.86 -3.93
N ILE A 344 -25.59 0.33 -4.57
CA ILE A 344 -25.66 -0.79 -5.50
C ILE A 344 -24.67 -1.87 -5.04
N GLY A 345 -25.13 -3.12 -4.99
CA GLY A 345 -24.37 -4.28 -4.50
C GLY A 345 -24.79 -4.71 -3.09
N GLY A 346 -25.00 -6.01 -2.90
CA GLY A 346 -25.52 -6.59 -1.65
C GLY A 346 -24.66 -6.28 -0.43
N ASP A 347 -23.34 -6.42 -0.54
CA ASP A 347 -22.40 -6.17 0.56
C ASP A 347 -22.45 -4.71 1.04
N LEU A 348 -22.53 -3.75 0.12
CA LEU A 348 -22.64 -2.32 0.44
C LEU A 348 -23.96 -2.03 1.16
N ILE A 349 -25.07 -2.54 0.65
CA ILE A 349 -26.39 -2.37 1.26
C ILE A 349 -26.43 -2.98 2.66
N GLN A 350 -25.87 -4.17 2.83
CA GLN A 350 -25.80 -4.84 4.14
C GLN A 350 -24.96 -4.03 5.12
N ALA A 351 -23.80 -3.52 4.71
CA ALA A 351 -22.95 -2.71 5.57
C ALA A 351 -23.65 -1.41 6.01
N PHE A 352 -24.34 -0.72 5.10
CA PHE A 352 -25.15 0.46 5.44
C PHE A 352 -26.38 0.14 6.29
N SER A 353 -26.98 -1.05 6.16
CA SER A 353 -28.11 -1.44 7.03
C SER A 353 -27.72 -1.53 8.51
N SER A 354 -26.45 -1.84 8.79
CA SER A 354 -25.91 -1.91 10.15
C SER A 354 -25.43 -0.56 10.68
N ASN A 355 -25.23 0.43 9.79
CA ASN A 355 -24.63 1.72 10.12
C ASN A 355 -25.23 2.86 9.28
N GLN A 356 -26.56 2.95 9.25
CA GLN A 356 -27.27 3.86 8.35
C GLN A 356 -27.12 5.34 8.79
N PRO A 357 -26.71 6.25 7.88
CA PRO A 357 -26.74 7.70 8.11
C PRO A 357 -28.14 8.23 8.45
N ALA A 358 -28.22 9.16 9.39
CA ALA A 358 -29.48 9.80 9.80
C ALA A 358 -30.15 10.57 8.65
N ILE A 359 -29.35 11.09 7.72
CA ILE A 359 -29.82 11.82 6.54
C ILE A 359 -30.57 10.95 5.52
N PHE A 360 -30.36 9.62 5.55
CA PHE A 360 -31.06 8.69 4.67
C PHE A 360 -32.53 8.61 5.08
N GLY A 361 -33.38 9.31 4.32
CA GLY A 361 -34.81 9.38 4.53
C GLY A 361 -35.56 8.25 3.84
N LYS A 362 -36.66 8.60 3.18
CA LYS A 362 -37.52 7.60 2.52
C LYS A 362 -36.80 6.90 1.38
N VAL A 363 -37.10 5.62 1.18
CA VAL A 363 -36.67 4.87 0.00
C VAL A 363 -37.43 5.37 -1.23
N LEU A 364 -36.69 5.78 -2.26
CA LEU A 364 -37.23 6.20 -3.55
C LEU A 364 -37.40 5.01 -4.50
N ARG A 365 -36.38 4.13 -4.53
CA ARG A 365 -36.27 3.02 -5.49
C ARG A 365 -35.54 1.85 -4.80
N LYS A 366 -35.88 0.60 -5.11
CA LYS A 366 -35.10 -0.57 -4.66
C LYS A 366 -35.35 -1.83 -5.48
N CYS A 367 -34.35 -2.71 -5.51
CA CYS A 367 -34.43 -4.12 -5.88
C CYS A 367 -33.56 -4.91 -4.89
N LEU A 368 -34.09 -5.95 -4.26
CA LEU A 368 -33.40 -6.76 -3.25
C LEU A 368 -33.82 -8.23 -3.44
N LYS A 369 -33.38 -8.85 -4.54
CA LYS A 369 -33.84 -10.18 -4.95
C LYS A 369 -32.93 -11.31 -4.50
#